data_AF-A0A2E3SIY3-F1
#
_entry.id   AF-A0A2E3SIY3-F1
#
_cell.length_a   1.000
_cell.length_b   1.000
_cell.length_c   1.000
_cell.angle_alpha   90.00
_cell.angle_beta   90.00
_cell.angle_gamma   90.00
#
_symmetry.space_group_name_H-M   'P 1'
#
loop_
_entity.id
_entity.type
_entity.pdbx_description
1 polymer ?
#
loop_
_entity_poly.entity_id
_entity_poly.type
_entity_poly.pdbx_seq_one_letter_code
_entity_poly.pdbx_strand_id
1 'polypeptide(L)' 'MVKRIKQAVILLSGGLDSTVVLSECDKLGFEIHAMAFDYGQRHKLELKFARWQANYFRCKSFKIFK' A
#
# COMPACT_ATOMS: atom_id res chain seq x y z
N MET A 1 15.71 22.40 13.17
CA MET A 1 15.50 21.98 11.77
C MET A 1 14.30 21.02 11.74
N VAL A 2 13.22 21.31 11.03
CA VAL A 2 12.07 20.39 10.94
C VAL A 2 12.41 19.30 9.91
N LYS A 3 12.50 18.04 10.34
CA LYS A 3 12.71 16.91 9.44
C LYS A 3 11.44 16.73 8.59
N ARG A 4 11.52 16.95 7.28
CA ARG A 4 10.39 16.67 6.39
C ARG A 4 10.15 15.16 6.33
N ILE A 5 8.91 14.75 6.59
CA ILE A 5 8.47 13.37 6.37
C ILE A 5 8.41 13.15 4.86
N LYS A 6 9.04 12.08 4.36
CA LYS A 6 8.97 11.72 2.94
C LYS A 6 7.63 11.01 2.69
N GLN A 7 6.99 11.32 1.57
CA GLN A 7 5.74 10.68 1.17
C GLN A 7 5.99 9.62 0.12
N ALA A 8 5.27 8.50 0.18
CA ALA A 8 5.31 7.44 -0.82
C ALA A 8 3.89 7.12 -1.31
N VAL A 9 3.77 6.91 -2.62
CA VAL A 9 2.55 6.37 -3.22
C VAL A 9 2.85 4.95 -3.71
N ILE A 10 2.11 3.97 -3.22
CA ILE A 10 2.38 2.55 -3.48
C ILE A 10 1.17 1.92 -4.18
N LEU A 11 1.43 1.32 -5.34
CA LEU A 11 0.50 0.42 -5.99
C LEU A 11 0.55 -0.95 -5.29
N LEU A 12 -0.46 -1.24 -4.49
CA LEU A 12 -0.55 -2.39 -3.62
C LEU A 12 -1.47 -3.45 -4.23
N SER A 13 -0.89 -4.48 -4.83
CA SER A 13 -1.64 -5.57 -5.48
C SER A 13 -2.19 -6.59 -4.48
N GLY A 14 -1.67 -6.60 -3.24
CA GLY A 14 -1.92 -7.65 -2.27
C GLY A 14 -0.95 -8.84 -2.38
N GLY A 15 -0.08 -8.85 -3.39
CA GLY A 15 0.99 -9.84 -3.57
C GLY A 15 2.30 -9.46 -2.85
N LEU A 16 3.24 -10.40 -2.84
CA LEU A 16 4.52 -10.32 -2.14
C LEU A 16 5.29 -9.03 -2.47
N ASP A 17 5.57 -8.79 -3.75
CA ASP A 17 6.47 -7.72 -4.20
C ASP A 17 5.99 -6.33 -3.73
N SER A 18 4.70 -6.04 -3.94
CA SER A 18 4.10 -4.78 -3.50
C SER A 18 4.07 -4.63 -1.97
N THR A 19 3.95 -5.76 -1.24
CA THR A 19 3.98 -5.79 0.23
C THR A 19 5.39 -5.53 0.76
N VAL A 20 6.42 -6.05 0.08
CA VAL A 20 7.82 -5.80 0.44
C VAL A 20 8.15 -4.32 0.29
N VAL A 21 7.76 -3.69 -0.83
CA VAL A 21 7.94 -2.23 -1.02
C VAL A 21 7.21 -1.44 0.06
N LEU A 22 5.97 -1.81 0.39
CA LEU A 22 5.21 -1.20 1.49
C LEU A 22 5.96 -1.29 2.83
N SER A 23 6.46 -2.48 3.17
CA SER A 23 7.21 -2.73 4.40
C SER A 23 8.51 -1.93 4.47
N GLU A 24 9.27 -1.84 3.37
CA GLU A 24 10.50 -1.05 3.33
C GLU A 24 10.23 0.45 3.44
N CYS A 25 9.18 0.97 2.81
CA CYS A 25 8.77 2.36 2.98
C CYS A 25 8.37 2.67 4.43
N ASP A 26 7.68 1.76 5.11
CA ASP A 26 7.29 1.91 6.51
C ASP A 26 8.52 1.95 7.42
N LYS A 27 9.46 1.01 7.25
CA LYS A 27 10.75 0.99 7.97
C LYS A 27 11.56 2.26 7.77
N LEU A 28 11.53 2.84 6.57
CA LEU A 28 12.23 4.09 6.25
C LEU A 28 11.48 5.34 6.77
N GLY A 29 10.31 5.18 7.38
CA GLY A 29 9.55 6.25 8.00
C GLY A 29 8.82 7.16 7.01
N PHE A 30 8.38 6.61 5.87
CA PHE A 30 7.56 7.34 4.91
C PHE A 30 6.12 7.48 5.41
N GLU A 31 5.46 8.57 5.06
CA GLU A 31 4.00 8.65 5.08
C GLU A 31 3.46 7.99 3.80
N ILE A 32 2.77 6.86 3.95
CA ILE A 32 2.43 6.00 2.82
C ILE A 32 0.97 6.19 2.41
N HIS A 33 0.75 6.43 1.14
CA HIS A 33 -0.55 6.37 0.47
C HIS A 33 -0.58 5.12 -0.42
N ALA A 34 -1.51 4.21 -0.16
CA ALA A 34 -1.65 2.99 -0.96
C ALA A 34 -2.84 3.08 -1.93
N MET A 35 -2.73 2.41 -3.06
CA MET A 35 -3.84 2.23 -4.00
C MET A 35 -3.82 0.84 -4.60
N ALA A 36 -4.99 0.33 -4.98
CA ALA A 36 -5.14 -0.88 -5.77
C ALA A 36 -6.05 -0.59 -6.96
N PHE A 37 -5.98 -1.41 -8.00
CA PHE A 37 -6.94 -1.38 -9.11
C PHE A 37 -7.73 -2.67 -9.08
N ASP A 38 -9.02 -2.63 -9.40
CA ASP A 38 -9.92 -3.74 -9.66
C ASP A 38 -10.15 -3.83 -11.17
N TYR A 39 -9.20 -4.43 -11.87
CA TYR A 39 -9.24 -4.63 -13.32
C TYR A 39 -9.80 -6.01 -13.71
N GLY A 40 -10.54 -6.65 -12.80
CA GLY A 40 -11.09 -8.00 -13.02
C GLY A 40 -10.05 -9.10 -12.81
N GLN A 41 -9.24 -9.00 -11.74
CA GLN A 41 -8.23 -10.02 -11.44
C GLN A 41 -8.85 -11.40 -11.26
N ARG A 42 -8.08 -12.44 -11.60
CA ARG A 42 -8.47 -13.85 -11.43
C ARG A 42 -8.79 -14.18 -9.97
N HIS A 43 -8.03 -13.64 -9.01
CA HIS A 43 -8.22 -13.91 -7.59
C HIS A 43 -8.74 -12.68 -6.85
N LYS A 44 -10.03 -12.71 -6.48
CA LYS A 44 -10.67 -11.66 -5.66
C LYS A 44 -10.05 -11.48 -4.26
N LEU A 45 -9.21 -12.43 -3.82
CA LEU A 45 -8.48 -12.36 -2.56
C LEU A 45 -7.36 -11.30 -2.58
N GLU A 46 -6.81 -10.98 -3.75
CA GLU A 46 -5.73 -10.00 -3.92
C GLU A 46 -6.14 -8.63 -3.36
N LEU A 47 -7.33 -8.14 -3.73
CA LEU A 47 -7.88 -6.87 -3.21
C LEU A 47 -8.17 -6.91 -1.70
N LYS A 48 -8.55 -8.08 -1.17
CA LYS A 48 -8.74 -8.26 0.28
C LYS A 48 -7.40 -8.16 1.02
N PHE A 49 -6.36 -8.80 0.48
CA PHE A 49 -5.01 -8.71 1.05
C PHE A 49 -4.43 -7.31 0.94
N ALA A 50 -4.62 -6.62 -0.19
CA ALA A 50 -4.20 -5.23 -0.34
C ALA A 50 -4.83 -4.33 0.74
N ARG A 51 -6.14 -4.48 0.98
CA ARG A 51 -6.83 -3.74 2.06
C ARG A 51 -6.30 -4.10 3.44
N TRP A 52 -6.09 -5.38 3.71
CA TRP A 52 -5.57 -5.86 4.99
C TRP A 52 -4.15 -5.31 5.24
N GLN A 53 -3.26 -5.39 4.26
CA GLN A 53 -1.90 -4.87 4.33
C GLN A 53 -1.90 -3.36 4.58
N ALA A 54 -2.69 -2.59 3.82
CA ALA A 54 -2.78 -1.14 4.00
C ALA A 54 -3.22 -0.74 5.42
N ASN A 55 -4.14 -1.50 6.02
CA ASN A 55 -4.55 -1.29 7.41
C ASN A 55 -3.45 -1.70 8.40
N TYR A 56 -2.80 -2.85 8.17
CA TYR A 56 -1.73 -3.35 9.03
C TYR A 56 -0.56 -2.37 9.13
N PHE A 57 -0.13 -1.82 7.98
CA PHE A 57 0.93 -0.82 7.89
C PHE A 57 0.46 0.62 8.14
N ARG A 58 -0.81 0.82 8.52
CA ARG A 58 -1.39 2.14 8.84
C ARG A 58 -1.15 3.19 7.74
N CYS A 59 -1.32 2.79 6.48
CA CYS A 59 -1.24 3.72 5.36
C CYS A 59 -2.17 4.91 5.61
N LYS A 60 -1.66 6.12 5.34
CA LYS A 60 -2.38 7.39 5.47
C LYS A 60 -3.69 7.40 4.67
N SER A 61 -3.70 6.73 3.53
CA SER A 61 -4.91 6.46 2.76
C SER A 61 -4.80 5.15 1.98
N PHE A 62 -5.95 4.51 1.72
CA PHE A 62 -6.06 3.39 0.79
C PHE A 62 -7.29 3.53 -0.10
N LYS A 63 -7.11 3.42 -1.43
CA LYS A 63 -8.22 3.47 -2.39
C LYS A 63 -8.12 2.35 -3.42
N ILE A 64 -9.26 1.76 -3.75
CA ILE A 64 -9.39 0.83 -4.88
C ILE A 64 -10.03 1.60 -6.03
N PHE A 65 -9.37 1.59 -7.18
CA PHE A 65 -9.86 2.14 -8.44
C PHE A 65 -10.47 1.02 -9.29
N LYS A 66 -11.43 1.34 -10.15
CA LYS A 66 -11.94 0.43 -11.18
C LYS A 66 -11.18 0.65 -12.47
#